data_AF-A0AAI8L300-F1
#
_entry.id   AF-A0AAI8L300-F1
#
_cell.length_a   1.000
_cell.length_b   1.000
_cell.length_c   1.000
_cell.angle_alpha   90.00
_cell.angle_beta   90.00
_cell.angle_gamma   90.00
#
_symmetry.space_group_name_H-M   'P 1'
#
loop_
_entity.id
_entity.type
_entity.pdbx_description
1 polymer ?
#
loop_
_entity_poly.entity_id
_entity_poly.type
_entity_poly.pdbx_seq_one_letter_code
_entity_poly.pdbx_strand_id
1 'polypeptide(L)'
;MRMSAGRWAAGGGAVVVLVATGAWARWPGGTDVDADLWSRVRPAVEARLLEQARGTGVGEPGARWFCRAEAVDLDERGGLVRAGVSTLCVEYGVRAGSLEECSGAEVPQVMRLRREADGDYVVVSAETAPDGAGHAEWVTARFGHVTAAALDATMSSTALESAARSHFGLPADAPVGPC
;
A
#
# COMPACT_ATOMS: atom_id res chain seq x y z
N MET A 1 -19.91 -64.73 -27.42
CA MET A 1 -18.82 -64.39 -28.37
C MET A 1 -19.25 -63.12 -29.09
N ARG A 2 -18.55 -61.98 -29.09
CA ARG A 2 -17.15 -61.63 -28.85
C ARG A 2 -17.07 -60.34 -28.01
N MET A 3 -16.01 -60.22 -27.23
CA MET A 3 -15.55 -58.96 -26.63
C MET A 3 -15.19 -57.97 -27.73
N SER A 4 -15.36 -56.67 -27.47
CA SER A 4 -14.52 -55.64 -28.08
C SER A 4 -14.06 -54.70 -26.97
N ALA A 5 -12.79 -54.84 -26.62
CA ALA A 5 -12.11 -54.03 -25.63
C ALA A 5 -11.70 -52.70 -26.27
N GLY A 6 -12.32 -51.60 -25.81
CA GLY A 6 -11.88 -50.24 -26.10
C GLY A 6 -11.13 -49.68 -24.89
N ARG A 7 -9.85 -50.02 -24.75
CA ARG A 7 -8.92 -49.32 -23.86
C ARG A 7 -8.65 -47.94 -24.46
N TRP A 8 -9.04 -46.88 -23.75
CA TRP A 8 -8.40 -45.57 -23.86
C TRP A 8 -7.92 -45.15 -22.48
N ALA A 9 -6.66 -45.50 -22.22
CA ALA A 9 -5.86 -44.81 -21.23
C ALA A 9 -5.44 -43.48 -21.87
N ALA A 10 -5.86 -42.35 -21.28
CA ALA A 10 -5.29 -41.05 -21.61
C ALA A 10 -5.37 -40.13 -20.38
N GLY A 11 -4.21 -39.89 -19.77
CA GLY A 11 -3.81 -38.71 -19.00
C GLY A 11 -4.47 -38.57 -17.62
N GLY A 12 -3.76 -38.56 -16.50
CA GLY A 12 -2.40 -38.06 -16.30
C GLY A 12 -2.48 -36.61 -15.83
N GLY A 13 -2.41 -36.42 -14.50
CA GLY A 13 -2.05 -35.15 -13.87
C GLY A 13 -3.17 -34.12 -13.73
N ALA A 14 -3.98 -34.24 -12.68
CA ALA A 14 -4.56 -33.04 -12.08
C ALA A 14 -3.40 -32.26 -11.44
N VAL A 15 -2.96 -31.18 -12.10
CA VAL A 15 -1.97 -30.25 -11.57
C VAL A 15 -2.60 -29.52 -10.38
N VAL A 16 -2.27 -29.97 -9.17
CA VAL A 16 -2.54 -29.23 -7.94
C VAL A 16 -1.52 -28.09 -7.84
N VAL A 17 -1.81 -26.95 -8.46
CA VAL A 17 -1.05 -25.70 -8.25
C VAL A 17 -2.02 -24.59 -7.90
N LEU A 18 -2.59 -24.64 -6.70
CA LEU A 18 -3.42 -23.53 -6.19
C LEU A 18 -3.19 -23.18 -4.72
N VAL A 19 -2.28 -23.84 -4.01
CA VAL A 19 -2.05 -23.55 -2.58
C VAL A 19 -0.85 -22.63 -2.33
N ALA A 20 0.14 -22.61 -3.24
CA ALA A 20 1.37 -21.85 -3.02
C ALA A 20 1.19 -20.33 -3.12
N THR A 21 0.32 -19.84 -4.01
CA THR A 21 0.06 -18.40 -4.17
C THR A 21 -0.70 -17.81 -2.99
N GLY A 22 -1.67 -18.54 -2.43
CA GLY A 22 -2.42 -18.09 -1.25
C GLY A 22 -1.59 -18.08 0.05
N ALA A 23 -0.67 -19.05 0.21
CA ALA A 23 0.19 -19.13 1.39
C ALA A 23 1.23 -18.00 1.42
N TRP A 24 1.88 -17.74 0.28
CA TRP A 24 2.82 -16.63 0.12
C TRP A 24 2.17 -15.27 0.42
N ALA A 25 0.93 -15.08 -0.05
CA ALA A 25 0.16 -13.86 0.16
C ALA A 25 -0.07 -13.51 1.65
N ARG A 26 0.05 -14.48 2.56
CA ARG A 26 -0.20 -14.32 4.00
C ARG A 26 1.07 -14.22 4.85
N TRP A 27 2.25 -14.44 4.25
CA TRP A 27 3.52 -14.37 4.97
C TRP A 27 4.07 -12.93 5.05
N PRO A 28 5.00 -12.66 5.99
CA PRO A 28 5.82 -11.44 5.96
C PRO A 28 6.62 -11.33 4.65
N GLY A 29 6.86 -10.11 4.18
CA GLY A 29 7.73 -9.86 3.03
C GLY A 29 9.21 -10.06 3.37
N GLY A 30 10.10 -9.74 2.43
CA GLY A 30 11.54 -9.71 2.67
C GLY A 30 11.93 -8.54 3.59
N THR A 31 13.01 -8.67 4.37
CA THR A 31 13.52 -7.58 5.23
C THR A 31 14.37 -6.55 4.46
N ASP A 32 14.48 -6.69 3.15
CA ASP A 32 15.24 -5.81 2.28
C ASP A 32 14.28 -5.13 1.30
N VAL A 33 14.47 -3.83 1.10
CA VAL A 33 13.67 -3.03 0.18
C VAL A 33 14.49 -2.82 -1.08
N ASP A 34 14.15 -3.55 -2.14
CA ASP A 34 14.70 -3.30 -3.47
C ASP A 34 14.26 -1.90 -3.94
N ALA A 35 15.21 -0.95 -3.95
CA ALA A 35 14.96 0.44 -4.29
C ALA A 35 14.46 0.63 -5.73
N ASP A 36 14.93 -0.20 -6.67
CA ASP A 36 14.52 -0.15 -8.06
C ASP A 36 13.08 -0.64 -8.20
N LEU A 37 12.73 -1.75 -7.55
CA LEU A 37 11.35 -2.25 -7.53
C LEU A 37 10.43 -1.25 -6.83
N TRP A 38 10.84 -0.69 -5.68
CA TRP A 38 10.07 0.32 -4.98
C TRP A 38 9.79 1.54 -5.86
N SER A 39 10.80 2.03 -6.59
CA SER A 39 10.63 3.17 -7.50
C SER A 39 9.57 2.93 -8.58
N ARG A 40 9.40 1.66 -9.02
CA ARG A 40 8.40 1.26 -10.01
C ARG A 40 6.99 1.12 -9.43
N VAL A 41 6.86 0.59 -8.22
CA VAL A 41 5.53 0.31 -7.62
C VAL A 41 4.97 1.48 -6.81
N ARG A 42 5.83 2.36 -6.27
CA ARG A 42 5.42 3.50 -5.43
C ARG A 42 4.34 4.38 -6.07
N PRO A 43 4.43 4.77 -7.36
CA PRO A 43 3.40 5.62 -7.96
C PRO A 43 1.99 4.98 -7.94
N ALA A 44 1.90 3.67 -8.15
CA ALA A 44 0.63 2.94 -8.09
C ALA A 44 0.08 2.86 -6.66
N VAL A 45 0.96 2.68 -5.67
CA VAL A 45 0.62 2.72 -4.24
C VAL A 45 0.07 4.09 -3.85
N GLU A 46 0.80 5.17 -4.17
CA GLU A 46 0.40 6.53 -3.79
C GLU A 46 -0.87 7.00 -4.51
N ALA A 47 -1.07 6.59 -5.78
CA ALA A 47 -2.31 6.83 -6.50
C ALA A 47 -3.51 6.14 -5.81
N ARG A 48 -3.34 4.87 -5.42
CA ARG A 48 -4.37 4.11 -4.71
C ARG A 48 -4.72 4.74 -3.35
N LEU A 49 -3.72 5.23 -2.62
CA LEU A 49 -3.90 5.92 -1.34
C LEU A 49 -4.72 7.20 -1.51
N LEU A 50 -4.43 7.99 -2.53
CA LEU A 50 -5.17 9.21 -2.82
C LEU A 50 -6.64 8.93 -3.16
N GLU A 51 -6.94 7.84 -3.87
CA GLU A 51 -8.31 7.39 -4.12
C GLU A 51 -9.02 6.95 -2.82
N GLN A 52 -8.29 6.26 -1.94
CA GLN A 52 -8.78 5.82 -0.62
C GLN A 52 -9.14 7.02 0.27
N ALA A 53 -8.24 8.00 0.39
CA ALA A 53 -8.39 9.16 1.26
C ALA A 53 -9.59 10.04 0.86
N ARG A 54 -9.86 10.18 -0.44
CA ARG A 54 -11.05 10.89 -0.93
C ARG A 54 -12.39 10.24 -0.53
N GLY A 55 -12.36 8.96 -0.16
CA GLY A 55 -13.56 8.20 0.23
C GLY A 55 -13.89 8.25 1.73
N THR A 56 -13.07 8.87 2.58
CA THR A 56 -13.19 8.77 4.05
C THR A 56 -14.08 9.84 4.70
N GLY A 57 -14.58 10.85 3.97
CA GLY A 57 -15.48 11.86 4.55
C GLY A 57 -15.84 13.03 3.63
N VAL A 58 -16.65 13.96 4.16
CA VAL A 58 -16.88 15.28 3.53
C VAL A 58 -15.67 16.14 3.88
N GLY A 59 -14.65 16.11 3.03
CA GLY A 59 -13.44 16.91 3.21
C GLY A 59 -13.74 18.40 3.37
N GLU A 60 -12.82 19.14 3.99
CA GLU A 60 -12.98 20.57 4.18
C GLU A 60 -13.06 21.29 2.81
N PRO A 61 -14.01 22.23 2.60
CA PRO A 61 -14.17 22.90 1.31
C PRO A 61 -12.88 23.61 0.86
N GLY A 62 -12.38 23.25 -0.32
CA GLY A 62 -11.13 23.80 -0.86
C GLY A 62 -9.86 23.16 -0.31
N ALA A 63 -9.97 22.20 0.61
CA ALA A 63 -8.85 21.38 1.06
C ALA A 63 -8.52 20.26 0.06
N ARG A 64 -7.32 19.70 0.17
CA ARG A 64 -6.81 18.66 -0.71
C ARG A 64 -5.99 17.63 0.04
N TRP A 65 -6.21 16.36 -0.29
CA TRP A 65 -5.41 15.23 0.18
C TRP A 65 -4.06 15.13 -0.53
N PHE A 66 -3.02 14.89 0.26
CA PHE A 66 -1.66 14.55 -0.16
C PHE A 66 -1.25 13.28 0.56
N CYS A 67 -0.78 12.29 -0.19
CA CYS A 67 -0.40 10.99 0.33
C CYS A 67 1.02 10.65 -0.06
N ARG A 68 1.73 9.97 0.84
CA ARG A 68 3.03 9.36 0.59
C ARG A 68 3.09 7.97 1.20
N ALA A 69 3.93 7.13 0.62
CA ALA A 69 4.24 5.83 1.19
C ALA A 69 5.75 5.64 1.36
N GLU A 70 6.13 4.86 2.37
CA GLU A 70 7.48 4.34 2.58
C GLU A 70 7.41 2.82 2.64
N ALA A 71 8.24 2.14 1.85
CA ALA A 71 8.34 0.69 1.87
C ALA A 71 9.09 0.23 3.11
N VAL A 72 8.54 -0.78 3.77
CA VAL A 72 9.10 -1.40 4.97
C VAL A 72 9.48 -2.85 4.69
N ASP A 73 8.70 -3.52 3.84
CA ASP A 73 9.05 -4.80 3.25
C ASP A 73 8.57 -4.85 1.79
N LEU A 74 9.29 -5.61 0.97
CA LEU A 74 8.96 -5.81 -0.43
C LEU A 74 9.34 -7.23 -0.87
N ASP A 75 8.44 -7.91 -1.57
CA ASP A 75 8.71 -9.23 -2.16
C ASP A 75 7.99 -9.35 -3.50
N GLU A 76 8.71 -9.78 -4.54
CA GLU A 76 8.15 -10.03 -5.88
C GLU A 76 8.25 -11.52 -6.23
N ARG A 77 7.11 -12.12 -6.62
CA ARG A 77 7.06 -13.50 -7.10
C ARG A 77 6.11 -13.64 -8.28
N GLY A 78 6.66 -14.05 -9.42
CA GLY A 78 5.86 -14.33 -10.63
C GLY A 78 5.04 -13.13 -11.12
N GLY A 79 5.60 -11.91 -11.01
CA GLY A 79 4.94 -10.67 -11.43
C GLY A 79 3.88 -10.15 -10.45
N LEU A 80 3.75 -10.75 -9.27
CA LEU A 80 2.97 -10.22 -8.16
C LEU A 80 3.92 -9.66 -7.10
N VAL A 81 3.65 -8.45 -6.65
CA VAL A 81 4.42 -7.76 -5.62
C VAL A 81 3.59 -7.67 -4.35
N ARG A 82 4.17 -8.06 -3.22
CA ARG A 82 3.67 -7.73 -1.90
C ARG A 82 4.50 -6.56 -1.37
N ALA A 83 3.85 -5.45 -1.10
CA ALA A 83 4.47 -4.26 -0.53
C ALA A 83 3.89 -4.02 0.87
N GLY A 84 4.72 -4.25 1.90
CA GLY A 84 4.46 -3.74 3.23
C GLY A 84 4.91 -2.28 3.29
N VAL A 85 3.97 -1.37 3.57
CA VAL A 85 4.21 0.08 3.54
C VAL A 85 3.73 0.76 4.82
N SER A 86 4.48 1.76 5.30
CA SER A 86 3.90 2.82 6.12
C SER A 86 3.35 3.89 5.19
N THR A 87 2.15 4.39 5.48
CA THR A 87 1.45 5.34 4.62
C THR A 87 1.03 6.54 5.43
N LEU A 88 1.23 7.73 4.88
CA LEU A 88 0.78 8.98 5.50
C LEU A 88 -0.04 9.75 4.46
N CYS A 89 -1.31 9.99 4.78
CA CYS A 89 -2.18 10.88 4.02
C CYS A 89 -2.64 12.03 4.91
N VAL A 90 -2.53 13.25 4.41
CA VAL A 90 -2.96 14.47 5.11
C VAL A 90 -3.78 15.34 4.17
N GLU A 91 -4.91 15.82 4.65
CA GLU A 91 -5.75 16.83 4.01
C GLU A 91 -5.30 18.21 4.46
N TYR A 92 -4.86 19.04 3.51
CA TYR A 92 -4.47 20.41 3.77
C TYR A 92 -5.44 21.41 3.14
N GLY A 93 -5.77 22.46 3.89
CA GLY A 93 -6.47 23.66 3.42
C GLY A 93 -5.59 24.91 3.52
N VAL A 94 -6.18 26.06 3.24
CA VAL A 94 -5.51 27.37 3.34
C VAL A 94 -6.39 28.36 4.07
N ARG A 95 -5.80 29.11 5.00
CA ARG A 95 -6.48 30.20 5.72
C ARG A 95 -5.51 31.33 5.98
N ALA A 96 -5.88 32.54 5.58
CA ALA A 96 -5.09 33.76 5.81
C ALA A 96 -3.59 33.68 5.41
N GLY A 97 -3.27 32.93 4.35
CA GLY A 97 -1.88 32.75 3.88
C GLY A 97 -1.08 31.68 4.62
N SER A 98 -1.72 30.90 5.49
CA SER A 98 -1.15 29.76 6.19
C SER A 98 -1.66 28.45 5.59
N LEU A 99 -0.87 27.38 5.73
CA LEU A 99 -1.30 26.02 5.44
C LEU A 99 -2.04 25.49 6.67
N GLU A 100 -3.18 24.83 6.47
CA GLU A 100 -3.96 24.26 7.57
C GLU A 100 -4.08 22.74 7.41
N GLU A 101 -3.74 21.97 8.44
CA GLU A 101 -3.91 20.51 8.48
C GLU A 101 -5.30 20.16 9.02
N CYS A 102 -6.15 19.59 8.16
CA CYS A 102 -7.56 19.34 8.49
C CYS A 102 -7.84 17.92 8.94
N SER A 103 -7.13 16.96 8.35
CA SER A 103 -7.27 15.55 8.67
C SER A 103 -5.99 14.84 8.27
N GLY A 104 -5.64 13.79 8.99
CA GLY A 104 -4.45 13.02 8.68
C GLY A 104 -4.48 11.67 9.35
N ALA A 105 -3.90 10.69 8.69
CA ALA A 105 -3.69 9.37 9.27
C ALA A 105 -2.38 8.77 8.74
N GLU A 106 -1.55 8.32 9.67
CA GLU A 106 -0.49 7.38 9.39
C GLU A 106 -1.00 5.96 9.63
N VAL A 107 -0.92 5.10 8.62
CA VAL A 107 -1.50 3.76 8.67
C VAL A 107 -0.58 2.75 7.99
N PRO A 108 -0.13 1.69 8.68
CA PRO A 108 0.57 0.59 8.05
C PRO A 108 -0.40 -0.23 7.17
N GLN A 109 0.02 -0.55 5.95
CA GLN A 109 -0.76 -1.35 5.01
C GLN A 109 0.07 -2.42 4.32
N VAL A 110 -0.56 -3.53 3.96
CA VAL A 110 -0.01 -4.50 3.02
C VAL A 110 -0.78 -4.38 1.71
N MET A 111 -0.09 -3.93 0.67
CA MET A 111 -0.64 -3.86 -0.69
C MET A 111 -0.11 -5.01 -1.54
N ARG A 112 -0.98 -5.54 -2.39
CA ARG A 112 -0.59 -6.46 -3.46
C ARG A 112 -0.73 -5.75 -4.78
N LEU A 113 0.32 -5.83 -5.58
CA LEU A 113 0.34 -5.29 -6.92
C LEU A 113 0.54 -6.40 -7.93
N ARG A 114 -0.04 -6.23 -9.11
CA ARG A 114 0.18 -7.09 -10.26
C ARG A 114 0.84 -6.29 -11.36
N ARG A 115 1.88 -6.87 -11.98
CA ARG A 115 2.49 -6.32 -13.18
C ARG A 115 1.57 -6.53 -14.37
N GLU A 116 1.28 -5.46 -15.09
CA GLU A 116 0.52 -5.47 -16.33
C GLU A 116 1.43 -5.76 -17.54
N ALA A 117 0.82 -5.96 -18.71
CA ALA A 117 1.53 -6.35 -19.93
C ALA A 117 2.48 -5.25 -20.46
N ASP A 118 2.14 -3.99 -20.23
CA ASP A 118 2.97 -2.81 -20.52
C ASP A 118 4.15 -2.65 -19.53
N GLY A 119 4.13 -3.38 -18.42
CA GLY A 119 5.13 -3.36 -17.38
C GLY A 119 4.81 -2.44 -16.20
N ASP A 120 3.68 -1.75 -16.22
CA ASP A 120 3.17 -0.98 -15.10
C ASP A 120 2.65 -1.91 -13.99
N TYR A 121 2.45 -1.36 -12.80
CA TYR A 121 1.89 -2.09 -11.67
C TYR A 121 0.54 -1.52 -11.29
N VAL A 122 -0.42 -2.40 -11.00
CA VAL A 122 -1.74 -2.02 -10.47
C VAL A 122 -1.95 -2.63 -9.10
N VAL A 123 -2.50 -1.88 -8.15
CA VAL A 123 -2.87 -2.41 -6.83
C VAL A 123 -4.13 -3.26 -6.98
N VAL A 124 -4.02 -4.55 -6.67
CA VAL A 124 -5.12 -5.53 -6.78
C VAL A 124 -5.76 -5.86 -5.44
N SER A 125 -5.06 -5.62 -4.32
CA SER A 125 -5.63 -5.70 -2.97
C SER A 125 -4.87 -4.81 -2.01
N ALA A 126 -5.55 -4.24 -1.02
CA ALA A 126 -4.94 -3.55 0.10
C ALA A 126 -5.54 -4.09 1.40
N GLU A 127 -4.68 -4.35 2.39
CA GLU A 127 -5.06 -4.77 3.74
C GLU A 127 -4.56 -3.74 4.74
N THR A 128 -5.43 -3.29 5.64
CA THR A 128 -5.12 -2.36 6.73
C THR A 128 -5.31 -3.06 8.07
N ALA A 129 -4.56 -2.66 9.08
CA ALA A 129 -4.75 -3.13 10.44
C ALA A 129 -6.18 -2.79 10.94
N PRO A 130 -6.85 -3.70 11.67
CA PRO A 130 -8.09 -3.34 12.35
C PRO A 130 -7.81 -2.31 13.46
N ASP A 131 -8.79 -1.46 13.73
CA ASP A 131 -8.71 -0.55 14.86
C ASP A 131 -8.74 -1.31 16.21
N GLY A 132 -8.08 -0.75 17.22
CA GLY A 132 -8.15 -1.24 18.60
C GLY A 132 -7.32 -2.51 18.86
N ALA A 133 -7.87 -3.42 19.67
CA ALA A 133 -7.12 -4.51 20.32
C ALA A 133 -6.44 -5.50 19.34
N GLY A 134 -6.87 -5.57 18.08
CA GLY A 134 -6.27 -6.44 17.06
C GLY A 134 -5.12 -5.81 16.26
N HIS A 135 -4.81 -4.53 16.48
CA HIS A 135 -3.85 -3.79 15.65
C HIS A 135 -2.43 -4.37 15.74
N ALA A 136 -1.88 -4.47 16.95
CA ALA A 136 -0.50 -4.92 17.15
C ALA A 136 -0.28 -6.38 16.71
N GLU A 137 -1.27 -7.24 16.93
CA GLU A 137 -1.25 -8.63 16.48
C GLU A 137 -1.26 -8.73 14.96
N TRP A 138 -2.09 -7.91 14.29
CA TRP A 138 -2.12 -7.84 12.84
C TRP A 138 -0.79 -7.33 12.27
N VAL A 139 -0.24 -6.24 12.82
CA VAL A 139 1.04 -5.68 12.38
C VAL A 139 2.15 -6.72 12.52
N THR A 140 2.25 -7.38 13.67
CA THR A 140 3.23 -8.46 13.89
C THR A 140 3.04 -9.61 12.92
N ALA A 141 1.80 -10.05 12.67
CA ALA A 141 1.52 -11.15 11.76
C ALA A 141 1.85 -10.83 10.29
N ARG A 142 1.77 -9.56 9.88
CA ARG A 142 2.01 -9.13 8.51
C ARG A 142 3.43 -8.67 8.24
N PHE A 143 4.08 -8.01 9.19
CA PHE A 143 5.41 -7.45 8.97
C PHE A 143 6.50 -8.29 9.67
N GLY A 144 6.13 -9.12 10.63
CA GLY A 144 7.08 -9.75 11.54
C GLY A 144 7.57 -8.76 12.61
N HIS A 145 8.18 -9.27 13.67
CA HIS A 145 8.55 -8.45 14.83
C HIS A 145 9.57 -7.34 14.54
N VAL A 146 10.56 -7.61 13.67
CA VAL A 146 11.64 -6.64 13.38
C VAL A 146 11.09 -5.45 12.60
N THR A 147 10.35 -5.72 11.54
CA THR A 147 9.73 -4.73 10.67
C THR A 147 8.61 -3.97 11.37
N ALA A 148 7.89 -4.61 12.31
CA ALA A 148 6.89 -3.95 13.14
C ALA A 148 7.48 -2.84 14.02
N ALA A 149 8.72 -2.98 14.50
CA ALA A 149 9.38 -1.93 15.26
C ALA A 149 9.75 -0.72 14.38
N ALA A 150 10.06 -0.94 13.10
CA ALA A 150 10.32 0.15 12.15
C ALA A 150 9.05 0.98 11.85
N LEU A 151 7.87 0.36 11.95
CA LEU A 151 6.57 1.02 11.79
C LEU A 151 6.16 1.88 13.00
N ASP A 152 6.86 1.78 14.13
CA ASP A 152 6.59 2.63 15.31
C ASP A 152 7.20 4.03 15.17
N ALA A 153 8.11 4.21 14.20
CA ALA A 153 8.68 5.52 13.88
C ALA A 153 7.69 6.35 13.06
N THR A 154 7.24 7.48 13.61
CA THR A 154 6.33 8.41 12.93
C THR A 154 6.93 8.92 11.62
N MET A 155 6.16 8.83 10.54
CA MET A 155 6.51 9.40 9.25
C MET A 155 6.48 10.94 9.31
N SER A 156 7.50 11.56 8.73
CA SER A 156 7.54 13.02 8.60
C SER A 156 6.52 13.52 7.56
N SER A 157 5.71 14.51 7.97
CA SER A 157 4.79 15.28 7.13
C SER A 157 5.48 16.32 6.24
N THR A 158 6.76 16.64 6.47
CA THR A 158 7.45 17.79 5.84
C THR A 158 7.40 17.76 4.32
N ALA A 159 7.51 16.58 3.70
CA ALA A 159 7.39 16.43 2.25
C ALA A 159 5.96 16.73 1.75
N LEU A 160 4.94 16.32 2.51
CA LEU A 160 3.54 16.60 2.20
C LEU A 160 3.22 18.09 2.36
N GLU A 161 3.70 18.72 3.44
CA GLU A 161 3.55 20.16 3.65
C GLU A 161 4.21 20.97 2.52
N SER A 162 5.41 20.58 2.10
CA SER A 162 6.12 21.22 0.98
C SER A 162 5.33 21.10 -0.33
N ALA A 163 4.80 19.90 -0.61
CA ALA A 163 3.94 19.67 -1.77
C ALA A 163 2.64 20.47 -1.69
N ALA A 164 2.04 20.59 -0.49
CA ALA A 164 0.82 21.35 -0.27
C ALA A 164 1.04 22.86 -0.40
N ARG A 165 2.10 23.42 0.21
CA ARG A 165 2.50 24.82 0.01
C ARG A 165 2.68 25.14 -1.47
N SER A 166 3.40 24.27 -2.18
CA SER A 166 3.59 24.40 -3.64
C SER A 166 2.27 24.36 -4.40
N HIS A 167 1.36 23.45 -4.01
CA HIS A 167 0.05 23.33 -4.64
C HIS A 167 -0.82 24.59 -4.46
N PHE A 168 -0.81 25.14 -3.25
CA PHE A 168 -1.61 26.30 -2.87
C PHE A 168 -0.94 27.65 -3.19
N GLY A 169 0.29 27.65 -3.71
CA GLY A 169 1.03 28.88 -4.02
C GLY A 169 1.49 29.66 -2.78
N LEU A 170 1.74 28.96 -1.67
CA LEU A 170 2.22 29.56 -0.43
C LEU A 170 3.76 29.68 -0.43
N PRO A 171 4.33 30.63 0.35
CA PRO A 171 5.75 30.63 0.66
C PRO A 171 6.22 29.30 1.27
N ALA A 172 7.46 28.89 1.01
CA ALA A 172 8.01 27.63 1.48
C ALA A 172 8.06 27.51 3.02
N ASP A 173 8.09 28.65 3.71
CA ASP A 173 8.11 28.81 5.16
C ASP A 173 6.74 29.20 5.74
N ALA A 174 5.67 29.16 4.94
CA ALA A 174 4.32 29.42 5.43
C ALA A 174 4.01 28.49 6.62
N PRO A 175 3.48 29.04 7.74
CA PRO A 175 3.23 28.27 8.94
C PRO A 175 2.15 27.22 8.68
N VAL A 176 2.22 26.13 9.45
CA VAL A 176 1.21 25.07 9.46
C VAL A 176 0.41 25.17 10.75
N GLY A 177 -0.90 25.30 10.63
CA GLY A 177 -1.84 25.31 11.74
C GLY A 177 -2.84 24.15 11.63
N PRO A 178 -3.65 23.91 12.67
CA PRO A 178 -4.81 23.03 12.55
C PRO A 178 -5.96 23.74 11.84
N CYS A 179 -6.71 22.98 11.03
CA CYS A 179 -8.08 23.37 10.73
C CYS A 179 -8.92 23.31 12.03
#